data_AF-A0A953DQ64-F1
#
_entry.id   AF-A0A953DQ64-F1
#
_cell.length_a   1.000
_cell.length_b   1.000
_cell.length_c   1.000
_cell.angle_alpha   90.00
_cell.angle_beta   90.00
_cell.angle_gamma   90.00
#
_symmetry.space_group_name_H-M   'P 1'
#
loop_
_entity.id
_entity.type
_entity.pdbx_description
1 polymer ?
#
loop_
_entity_poly.entity_id
_entity_poly.type
_entity_poly.pdbx_seq_one_letter_code
_entity_poly.pdbx_strand_id
1 'polypeptide(L)'
;MIRTATLDDLPLVRELWQEFEREVPDEPWREVDAEQDLRALEGTVRDGIVLLAERDGAAVGLAVATRRGPTLGFLDLVYVRPQARRGGVAAELVREVAARLRADGVEMLELEVLASNEAARAVYERWGLRPVELTLGARLDELEARLAPAAGPTFGSVHVQTDDAGAVERTVRKVLPRLGRSAGTRVDGPRNGWVAVHDELCDREPKQLRRLASELSFALAAVTVAIGVEEGAVVRYALYDRGGAVDEYLSVPEYFGKLAPGDVVALGANPTVVARLTGADPARVREVARTAASPADLPPATELVRQIAEAMGLSDADHGWEEE
;
A
#
# COMPACT_ATOMS: atom_id res chain seq x y z
N MET A 1 -10.48 -25.95 -37.12
CA MET A 1 -9.23 -26.68 -37.43
C MET A 1 -8.08 -25.87 -36.86
N ILE A 2 -7.07 -26.50 -36.27
CA ILE A 2 -5.81 -25.83 -35.91
C ILE A 2 -4.72 -26.34 -36.85
N ARG A 3 -3.92 -25.43 -37.39
CA ARG A 3 -2.75 -25.76 -38.22
C ARG A 3 -1.58 -24.84 -37.93
N THR A 4 -0.37 -25.29 -38.25
CA THR A 4 0.84 -24.46 -38.22
C THR A 4 0.76 -23.42 -39.34
N ALA A 5 1.15 -22.19 -39.04
CA ALA A 5 1.36 -21.14 -40.03
C ALA A 5 2.66 -21.40 -40.81
N THR A 6 2.67 -21.09 -42.10
CA THR A 6 3.88 -21.09 -42.93
C THR A 6 4.28 -19.66 -43.29
N LEU A 7 5.39 -19.50 -44.01
CA LEU A 7 5.80 -18.20 -44.55
C LEU A 7 4.75 -17.59 -45.51
N ASP A 8 3.93 -18.42 -46.15
CA ASP A 8 2.84 -17.93 -47.02
C ASP A 8 1.69 -17.31 -46.21
N ASP A 9 1.57 -17.66 -44.93
CA ASP A 9 0.56 -17.10 -44.01
C ASP A 9 1.00 -15.77 -43.38
N LEU A 10 2.21 -15.26 -43.65
CA LEU A 10 2.71 -14.01 -43.04
C LEU A 10 1.74 -12.82 -43.16
N PRO A 11 1.09 -12.57 -44.31
CA PRO A 11 0.10 -11.50 -44.40
C PRO A 11 -1.06 -11.67 -43.40
N LEU A 12 -1.52 -12.91 -43.21
CA LEU A 12 -2.63 -13.24 -42.33
C LEU A 12 -2.23 -13.20 -40.85
N VAL A 13 -1.04 -13.69 -40.51
CA VAL A 13 -0.46 -13.59 -39.16
C VAL A 13 -0.31 -12.12 -38.76
N ARG A 14 0.18 -11.27 -39.68
CA ARG A 14 0.29 -9.82 -39.49
C ARG A 14 -1.08 -9.17 -39.27
N GLU A 15 -2.08 -9.54 -40.06
CA GLU A 15 -3.46 -9.03 -39.90
C GLU A 15 -4.02 -9.33 -38.51
N LEU A 16 -3.91 -10.58 -38.05
CA LEU A 16 -4.41 -11.01 -36.74
C LEU A 16 -3.63 -10.36 -35.59
N TRP A 17 -2.32 -10.16 -35.73
CA TRP A 17 -1.53 -9.42 -34.76
C TRP A 17 -1.96 -7.95 -34.67
N GLN A 18 -2.14 -7.27 -35.80
CA GLN A 18 -2.63 -5.88 -35.83
C GLN A 18 -4.06 -5.74 -35.28
N GLU A 19 -4.90 -6.75 -35.46
CA GLU A 19 -6.21 -6.82 -34.81
C GLU A 19 -6.10 -6.92 -33.29
N PHE A 20 -5.18 -7.76 -32.78
CA PHE A 20 -4.89 -7.86 -31.36
C PHE A 20 -4.42 -6.52 -30.78
N GLU A 21 -3.41 -5.89 -31.38
CA GLU A 21 -2.85 -4.61 -30.92
C GLU A 21 -3.92 -3.50 -30.83
N ARG A 22 -4.88 -3.48 -31.77
CA ARG A 22 -5.98 -2.52 -31.74
C ARG A 22 -7.01 -2.80 -30.64
N GLU A 23 -7.20 -4.06 -30.28
CA GLU A 23 -8.16 -4.47 -29.25
C GLU A 23 -7.60 -4.44 -27.84
N VAL A 24 -6.29 -4.70 -27.71
CA VAL A 24 -5.58 -4.78 -26.44
C VAL A 24 -4.31 -3.92 -26.56
N PRO A 25 -4.45 -2.58 -26.61
CA PRO A 25 -3.30 -1.71 -26.64
C PRO A 25 -2.50 -1.85 -25.35
N ASP A 26 -1.17 -1.72 -25.46
CA ASP A 26 -0.29 -1.64 -24.30
C ASP A 26 -0.53 -0.34 -23.49
N GLU A 27 0.13 -0.22 -22.34
CA GLU A 27 0.03 0.94 -21.49
C GLU A 27 0.53 2.22 -22.20
N PRO A 28 -0.13 3.39 -22.03
CA PRO A 28 0.14 4.59 -22.84
C PRO A 28 1.57 5.13 -22.81
N TRP A 29 2.37 4.73 -21.82
CA TRP A 29 3.75 5.15 -21.64
C TRP A 29 4.78 4.15 -22.22
N ARG A 30 4.34 3.01 -22.75
CA ARG A 30 5.20 2.07 -23.46
C ARG A 30 5.20 2.42 -24.94
N GLU A 31 6.39 2.62 -25.50
CA GLU A 31 6.55 2.75 -26.94
C GLU A 31 6.47 1.37 -27.58
N VAL A 32 5.57 1.20 -28.56
CA VAL A 32 5.44 -0.03 -29.36
C VAL A 32 6.16 0.19 -30.69
N ASP A 33 7.27 -0.52 -30.92
CA ASP A 33 7.92 -0.56 -32.23
C ASP A 33 7.31 -1.70 -33.06
N ALA A 34 6.22 -1.37 -33.74
CA ALA A 34 5.48 -2.32 -34.55
C ALA A 34 6.34 -2.98 -35.65
N GLU A 35 7.37 -2.31 -36.18
CA GLU A 35 8.23 -2.88 -37.20
C GLU A 35 9.17 -3.93 -36.59
N GLN A 36 9.72 -3.66 -35.40
CA GLN A 36 10.52 -4.63 -34.66
C GLN A 36 9.70 -5.86 -34.26
N ASP A 37 8.48 -5.66 -33.76
CA ASP A 37 7.58 -6.76 -33.34
C ASP A 37 7.19 -7.64 -34.53
N LEU A 38 6.88 -7.03 -35.67
CA LEU A 38 6.59 -7.79 -36.89
C LEU A 38 7.80 -8.60 -37.38
N ARG A 39 9.01 -8.07 -37.29
CA ARG A 39 10.24 -8.84 -37.63
C ARG A 39 10.46 -10.02 -36.68
N ALA A 40 10.20 -9.83 -35.39
CA ALA A 40 10.28 -10.91 -34.39
C ALA A 40 9.23 -12.00 -34.68
N LEU A 41 8.00 -11.59 -35.03
CA LEU A 41 6.92 -12.49 -35.43
C LEU A 41 7.27 -13.28 -36.70
N GLU A 42 7.84 -12.62 -37.71
CA GLU A 42 8.34 -13.27 -38.93
C GLU A 42 9.45 -14.30 -38.64
N GLY A 43 10.36 -13.99 -37.72
CA GLY A 43 11.35 -14.96 -37.23
C GLY A 43 10.70 -16.15 -36.54
N THR A 44 9.68 -15.91 -35.72
CA THR A 44 8.96 -16.96 -34.99
C THR A 44 8.17 -17.88 -35.92
N VAL A 45 7.65 -17.38 -37.05
CA VAL A 45 7.02 -18.24 -38.08
C VAL A 45 8.03 -19.23 -38.68
N ARG A 46 9.32 -18.90 -38.72
CA ARG A 46 10.38 -19.81 -39.21
C ARG A 46 10.79 -20.83 -38.14
N ASP A 47 11.04 -20.35 -36.92
CA ASP A 47 11.82 -21.09 -35.93
C ASP A 47 11.03 -21.45 -34.66
N GLY A 48 9.79 -20.99 -34.52
CA GLY A 48 8.94 -21.18 -33.34
C GLY A 48 7.61 -21.86 -33.62
N ILE A 49 6.65 -21.67 -32.70
CA ILE A 49 5.31 -22.24 -32.80
C ILE A 49 4.35 -21.11 -33.16
N VAL A 50 3.88 -21.08 -34.40
CA VAL A 50 2.81 -20.18 -34.85
C VAL A 50 1.63 -21.01 -35.34
N LEU A 51 0.49 -20.86 -34.69
CA LEU A 51 -0.72 -21.64 -34.95
C LEU A 51 -1.86 -20.74 -35.40
N LEU A 52 -2.58 -21.17 -36.43
CA LEU A 52 -3.81 -20.55 -36.91
C LEU A 52 -4.99 -21.46 -36.56
N ALA A 53 -6.04 -20.87 -36.01
CA ALA A 53 -7.34 -21.51 -35.86
C ALA A 53 -8.24 -21.07 -37.02
N GLU A 54 -8.76 -22.04 -37.78
CA GLU A 54 -9.65 -21.81 -38.91
C GLU A 54 -11.05 -22.36 -38.65
N ARG A 55 -12.05 -21.61 -39.10
CA ARG A 55 -13.46 -21.97 -39.09
C ARG A 55 -14.11 -21.52 -40.40
N ASP A 56 -14.81 -22.43 -41.07
CA ASP A 56 -15.51 -22.17 -42.34
C ASP A 56 -14.61 -21.53 -43.42
N GLY A 57 -13.32 -21.94 -43.47
CA GLY A 57 -12.33 -21.44 -44.41
C GLY A 57 -11.70 -20.08 -44.06
N ALA A 58 -12.05 -19.49 -42.91
CA ALA A 58 -11.48 -18.23 -42.43
C ALA A 58 -10.64 -18.45 -41.16
N ALA A 59 -9.48 -17.81 -41.07
CA ALA A 59 -8.73 -17.76 -39.83
C ALA A 59 -9.42 -16.85 -38.81
N VAL A 60 -9.64 -17.39 -37.63
CA VAL A 60 -10.38 -16.78 -36.53
C VAL A 60 -9.57 -16.66 -35.25
N GLY A 61 -8.37 -17.22 -35.21
CA GLY A 61 -7.46 -17.08 -34.08
C GLY A 61 -6.00 -17.39 -34.42
N LEU A 62 -5.12 -16.87 -33.58
CA LEU A 62 -3.66 -16.94 -33.69
C LEU A 62 -3.10 -17.30 -32.31
N ALA A 63 -2.13 -18.20 -32.27
CA ALA A 63 -1.27 -18.37 -31.11
C ALA A 63 0.20 -18.39 -31.55
N VAL A 64 1.04 -17.68 -30.80
CA VAL A 64 2.48 -17.57 -31.02
C VAL A 64 3.17 -17.97 -29.74
N ALA A 65 4.10 -18.92 -29.82
CA ALA A 65 4.92 -19.33 -28.71
C ALA A 65 6.36 -19.60 -29.14
N THR A 66 7.28 -19.26 -28.25
CA THR A 66 8.71 -19.44 -28.41
C THR A 66 9.29 -20.28 -27.28
N ARG A 67 10.46 -20.85 -27.50
CA ARG A 67 11.25 -21.53 -26.46
C ARG A 67 12.27 -20.54 -25.90
N ARG A 68 12.23 -20.28 -24.59
CA ARG A 68 13.16 -19.36 -23.89
C ARG A 68 14.21 -20.08 -23.04
N GLY A 69 14.40 -21.38 -23.26
CA GLY A 69 15.43 -22.17 -22.61
C GLY A 69 15.16 -23.68 -22.73
N PRO A 70 15.99 -24.53 -22.11
CA PRO A 70 15.82 -25.97 -22.20
C PRO A 70 14.45 -26.46 -21.73
N THR A 71 13.92 -25.87 -20.65
CA THR A 71 12.68 -26.31 -19.97
C THR A 71 11.58 -25.26 -19.96
N LEU A 72 11.79 -24.08 -20.57
CA LEU A 72 10.86 -22.94 -20.55
C LEU A 72 10.36 -22.60 -21.95
N GLY A 73 9.04 -22.63 -22.10
CA GLY A 73 8.31 -22.05 -23.23
C GLY A 73 7.62 -20.75 -22.81
N PHE A 74 7.41 -19.87 -23.77
CA PHE A 74 6.72 -18.61 -23.56
C PHE A 74 5.60 -18.47 -24.59
N LEU A 75 4.39 -18.20 -24.15
CA LEU A 75 3.25 -17.88 -25.01
C LEU A 75 3.26 -16.37 -25.25
N ASP A 76 3.84 -15.96 -26.37
CA ASP A 76 4.01 -14.55 -26.73
C ASP A 76 2.67 -13.90 -27.13
N LEU A 77 1.76 -14.67 -27.75
CA LEU A 77 0.45 -14.17 -28.17
C LEU A 77 -0.61 -15.26 -28.19
N VAL A 78 -1.82 -14.93 -27.75
CA VAL A 78 -3.04 -15.66 -28.11
C VAL A 78 -4.16 -14.68 -28.41
N TYR A 79 -4.68 -14.74 -29.62
CA TYR A 79 -5.76 -13.87 -30.08
C TYR A 79 -6.85 -14.68 -30.75
N VAL A 80 -8.10 -14.30 -30.49
CA VAL A 80 -9.28 -14.84 -31.15
C VAL A 80 -10.19 -13.68 -31.52
N ARG A 81 -10.58 -13.62 -32.79
CA ARG A 81 -11.51 -12.62 -33.32
C ARG A 81 -12.80 -12.59 -32.51
N PRO A 82 -13.40 -11.40 -32.26
CA PRO A 82 -14.59 -11.27 -31.42
C PRO A 82 -15.73 -12.24 -31.74
N GLN A 83 -15.97 -12.49 -33.03
CA GLN A 83 -17.05 -13.34 -33.55
C GLN A 83 -16.86 -14.84 -33.24
N ALA A 84 -15.62 -15.27 -32.97
CA ALA A 84 -15.28 -16.66 -32.66
C ALA A 84 -14.98 -16.91 -31.16
N ARG A 85 -15.14 -15.89 -30.32
CA ARG A 85 -14.94 -16.01 -28.85
C ARG A 85 -16.02 -16.89 -28.22
N ARG A 86 -15.74 -17.36 -26.99
CA ARG A 86 -16.63 -18.24 -26.20
C ARG A 86 -16.93 -19.61 -26.84
N GLY A 87 -16.28 -19.95 -27.96
CA GLY A 87 -16.35 -21.26 -28.61
C GLY A 87 -15.20 -22.22 -28.26
N GLY A 88 -14.35 -21.90 -27.28
CA GLY A 88 -13.22 -22.75 -26.88
C GLY A 88 -11.94 -22.61 -27.72
N VAL A 89 -11.96 -21.81 -28.79
CA VAL A 89 -10.83 -21.66 -29.75
C VAL A 89 -9.49 -21.34 -29.06
N ALA A 90 -9.46 -20.38 -28.13
CA ALA A 90 -8.23 -20.03 -27.41
C ALA A 90 -7.67 -21.21 -26.60
N ALA A 91 -8.55 -21.98 -25.96
CA ALA A 91 -8.14 -23.17 -25.20
C ALA A 91 -7.60 -24.27 -26.11
N GLU A 92 -8.14 -24.42 -27.32
CA GLU A 92 -7.63 -25.38 -28.30
C GLU A 92 -6.25 -24.97 -28.82
N LEU A 93 -6.06 -23.69 -29.15
CA LEU A 93 -4.76 -23.15 -29.57
C LEU A 93 -3.69 -23.36 -28.49
N VAL A 94 -3.98 -22.99 -27.24
CA VAL A 94 -3.04 -23.11 -26.12
C VAL A 94 -2.75 -24.57 -25.78
N ARG A 95 -3.74 -25.47 -25.93
CA ARG A 95 -3.53 -26.91 -25.75
C ARG A 95 -2.55 -27.47 -26.79
N GLU A 96 -2.68 -27.05 -28.05
CA GLU A 96 -1.75 -27.45 -29.12
C GLU A 96 -0.34 -26.88 -28.88
N VAL A 97 -0.22 -25.62 -28.46
CA VAL A 97 1.06 -25.03 -28.02
C VAL A 97 1.71 -25.87 -26.92
N ALA A 98 0.96 -26.16 -25.85
CA ALA A 98 1.47 -26.94 -24.72
C ALA A 98 1.90 -28.36 -25.12
N ALA A 99 1.16 -29.01 -26.02
CA ALA A 99 1.51 -30.33 -26.52
C ALA A 99 2.83 -30.33 -27.29
N ARG A 100 3.06 -29.33 -28.15
CA ARG A 100 4.31 -29.18 -28.93
C ARG A 100 5.50 -28.87 -28.04
N LEU A 101 5.36 -27.89 -27.14
CA LEU A 101 6.41 -27.57 -26.16
C LEU A 101 6.79 -28.79 -25.33
N ARG A 102 5.79 -29.54 -24.84
CA ARG A 102 6.03 -30.77 -24.07
C ARG A 102 6.76 -31.84 -24.90
N ALA A 103 6.45 -31.99 -26.18
CA ALA A 103 7.15 -32.92 -27.07
C ALA A 103 8.64 -32.56 -27.22
N ASP A 104 8.98 -31.27 -27.08
CA ASP A 104 10.36 -30.76 -27.13
C ASP A 104 11.07 -30.73 -25.76
N GLY A 105 10.47 -31.34 -24.73
CA GLY A 105 11.04 -31.44 -23.39
C GLY A 105 10.87 -30.19 -22.52
N VAL A 106 10.01 -29.26 -22.92
CA VAL A 106 9.65 -28.09 -22.09
C VAL A 106 8.74 -28.52 -20.95
N GLU A 107 8.99 -27.98 -19.75
CA GLU A 107 8.26 -28.31 -18.52
C GLU A 107 7.34 -27.16 -18.06
N MET A 108 7.74 -25.92 -18.32
CA MET A 108 7.04 -24.71 -17.88
C MET A 108 6.60 -23.86 -19.07
N LEU A 109 5.40 -23.30 -18.99
CA LEU A 109 4.89 -22.29 -19.91
C LEU A 109 4.61 -21.00 -19.15
N GLU A 110 5.23 -19.91 -19.58
CA GLU A 110 4.99 -18.57 -19.07
C GLU A 110 4.32 -17.70 -20.13
N LEU A 111 3.69 -16.61 -19.69
CA LEU A 111 3.14 -15.57 -20.55
C LEU A 111 3.13 -14.25 -19.79
N GLU A 112 3.07 -13.15 -20.53
CA GLU A 112 2.79 -11.82 -20.00
C GLU A 112 1.33 -11.44 -20.30
N VAL A 113 0.72 -10.72 -19.35
CA VAL A 113 -0.63 -10.20 -19.51
C VAL A 113 -0.74 -8.87 -18.77
N LEU A 114 -1.34 -7.87 -19.41
CA LEU A 114 -1.58 -6.58 -18.79
C LEU A 114 -2.46 -6.72 -17.56
N ALA A 115 -2.14 -5.97 -16.49
CA ALA A 115 -2.93 -5.96 -15.26
C ALA A 115 -4.39 -5.53 -15.52
N SER A 116 -4.58 -4.62 -16.49
CA SER A 116 -5.85 -4.10 -16.98
C SER A 116 -6.66 -5.11 -17.82
N ASN A 117 -6.05 -6.19 -18.31
CA ASN A 117 -6.74 -7.23 -19.09
C ASN A 117 -7.35 -8.31 -18.19
N GLU A 118 -8.34 -7.90 -17.39
CA GLU A 118 -9.02 -8.76 -16.41
C GLU A 118 -9.64 -10.02 -17.04
N ALA A 119 -10.17 -9.90 -18.26
CA ALA A 119 -10.80 -11.00 -18.96
C ALA A 119 -9.79 -12.11 -19.31
N ALA A 120 -8.60 -11.75 -19.82
CA ALA A 120 -7.55 -12.72 -20.12
C ALA A 120 -6.97 -13.33 -18.84
N ARG A 121 -6.73 -12.52 -17.81
CA ARG A 121 -6.24 -12.99 -16.49
C ARG A 121 -7.17 -14.05 -15.89
N ALA A 122 -8.48 -13.81 -15.89
CA ALA A 122 -9.46 -14.77 -15.39
C ALA A 122 -9.48 -16.08 -16.21
N VAL A 123 -9.18 -16.03 -17.51
CA VAL A 123 -9.04 -17.24 -18.35
C VAL A 123 -7.79 -18.03 -17.95
N TYR A 124 -6.64 -17.36 -17.83
CA TYR A 124 -5.37 -18.00 -17.49
C TYR A 124 -5.38 -18.61 -16.08
N GLU A 125 -5.95 -17.92 -15.10
CA GLU A 125 -6.14 -18.44 -13.75
C GLU A 125 -7.00 -19.71 -13.74
N ARG A 126 -8.08 -19.77 -14.53
CA ARG A 126 -8.90 -20.98 -14.68
C ARG A 126 -8.15 -22.15 -15.34
N TRP A 127 -7.11 -21.87 -16.12
CA TRP A 127 -6.22 -22.88 -16.70
C TRP A 127 -5.09 -23.29 -15.74
N GLY A 128 -5.02 -22.69 -14.55
CA GLY A 128 -4.03 -23.00 -13.53
C GLY A 128 -2.73 -22.21 -13.65
N LEU A 129 -2.66 -21.20 -14.52
CA LEU A 129 -1.54 -20.27 -14.53
C LEU A 129 -1.62 -19.38 -13.28
N ARG A 130 -0.45 -19.04 -12.74
CA ARG A 130 -0.29 -18.22 -11.54
C ARG A 130 0.79 -17.17 -11.78
N PRO A 131 0.73 -16.01 -11.10
CA PRO A 131 1.81 -15.03 -11.17
C PRO A 131 3.14 -15.67 -10.75
N VAL A 132 4.18 -15.48 -11.57
CA VAL A 132 5.57 -15.87 -11.26
C VAL A 132 6.49 -14.65 -11.18
N GLU A 133 6.17 -13.59 -11.91
CA GLU A 133 6.85 -12.29 -11.90
C GLU A 133 5.81 -11.15 -11.96
N LEU A 134 6.15 -9.98 -11.42
CA LEU A 134 5.34 -8.77 -11.48
C LEU A 134 6.19 -7.58 -11.93
N THR A 135 5.71 -6.84 -12.92
CA THR A 135 6.23 -5.51 -13.24
C THR A 135 5.43 -4.46 -12.46
N LEU A 136 6.12 -3.61 -11.71
CA LEU A 136 5.52 -2.51 -10.95
C LEU A 136 5.83 -1.17 -11.63
N GLY A 137 4.84 -0.27 -11.66
CA GLY A 137 4.99 1.07 -12.23
C GLY A 137 4.39 2.12 -11.31
N ALA A 138 4.98 3.31 -11.31
CA ALA A 138 4.47 4.49 -10.65
C ALA A 138 4.78 5.71 -11.51
N ARG A 139 3.96 6.76 -11.42
CA ARG A 139 4.36 8.06 -11.93
C ARG A 139 5.51 8.61 -11.09
N LEU A 140 6.49 9.25 -11.73
CA LEU A 140 7.69 9.73 -11.03
C LEU A 140 7.38 10.81 -9.99
N ASP A 141 6.46 11.72 -10.30
CA ASP A 141 6.01 12.77 -9.37
C ASP A 141 5.41 12.19 -8.07
N GLU A 142 4.56 11.17 -8.19
CA GLU A 142 4.01 10.47 -7.03
C GLU A 142 5.07 9.68 -6.26
N LEU A 143 6.00 9.03 -6.97
CA LEU A 143 7.05 8.24 -6.36
C LEU A 143 8.02 9.12 -5.56
N GLU A 144 8.46 10.23 -6.14
CA GLU A 144 9.31 11.21 -5.48
C GLU A 144 8.67 11.78 -4.22
N ALA A 145 7.39 12.16 -4.30
CA ALA A 145 6.66 12.67 -3.14
C ALA A 145 6.56 11.66 -1.99
N ARG A 146 6.37 10.36 -2.31
CA ARG A 146 6.31 9.29 -1.30
C ARG A 146 7.67 8.89 -0.73
N LEU A 147 8.74 9.04 -1.51
CA LEU A 147 10.11 8.71 -1.10
C LEU A 147 10.88 9.90 -0.52
N ALA A 148 10.32 11.09 -0.58
CA ALA A 148 10.90 12.27 0.05
C ALA A 148 11.12 11.97 1.55
N PRO A 149 12.33 12.23 2.09
CA PRO A 149 12.59 12.05 3.51
C PRO A 149 11.59 12.89 4.33
N ALA A 150 11.10 12.30 5.43
CA ALA A 150 10.26 12.97 6.41
C ALA A 150 10.81 14.38 6.72
N ALA A 151 10.04 15.40 6.35
CA ALA A 151 10.55 16.77 6.25
C ALA A 151 10.51 17.55 7.57
N GLY A 152 9.91 17.01 8.63
CA GLY A 152 9.81 17.71 9.91
C GLY A 152 9.99 16.82 11.14
N PRO A 153 9.96 17.46 12.32
CA PRO A 153 10.34 16.81 13.56
C PRO A 153 9.35 15.70 13.93
N THR A 154 9.87 14.66 14.57
CA THR A 154 9.05 13.69 15.30
C THR A 154 9.27 13.94 16.77
N PHE A 155 8.18 14.19 17.49
CA PHE A 155 8.19 14.42 18.92
C PHE A 155 6.85 14.06 19.54
N GLY A 156 6.83 13.86 20.85
CA GLY A 156 5.57 13.76 21.57
C GLY A 156 5.73 13.67 23.08
N SER A 157 4.61 13.79 23.76
CA SER A 157 4.53 13.80 25.21
C SER A 157 3.46 12.84 25.71
N VAL A 158 3.66 12.36 26.94
CA VAL A 158 2.62 11.64 27.68
C VAL A 158 2.07 12.53 28.76
N HIS A 159 0.75 12.71 28.79
CA HIS A 159 0.05 13.42 29.85
C HIS A 159 -0.65 12.41 30.76
N VAL A 160 -0.38 12.47 32.06
CA VAL A 160 -1.00 11.62 33.08
C VAL A 160 -1.96 12.45 33.91
N GLN A 161 -3.22 12.02 34.01
CA GLN A 161 -4.26 12.75 34.75
C GLN A 161 -4.09 12.53 36.26
N THR A 162 -3.27 13.37 36.90
CA THR A 162 -2.94 13.30 38.33
C THR A 162 -2.28 14.60 38.78
N ASP A 163 -2.36 14.88 40.08
CA ASP A 163 -1.60 15.98 40.71
C ASP A 163 -0.29 15.50 41.35
N ASP A 164 -0.02 14.19 41.38
CA ASP A 164 1.19 13.60 41.97
C ASP A 164 2.30 13.40 40.92
N ALA A 165 2.98 14.49 40.57
CA ALA A 165 4.14 14.47 39.66
C ALA A 165 5.26 13.54 40.17
N GLY A 166 5.45 13.44 41.48
CA GLY A 166 6.46 12.56 42.06
C GLY A 166 6.17 11.07 41.84
N ALA A 167 4.90 10.66 41.87
CA ALA A 167 4.49 9.29 41.51
C ALA A 167 4.72 9.00 40.04
N VAL A 168 4.41 9.95 39.15
CA VAL A 168 4.70 9.83 37.71
C VAL A 168 6.19 9.65 37.49
N GLU A 169 7.02 10.53 38.04
CA GLU A 169 8.47 10.48 37.89
C GLU A 169 9.07 9.15 38.36
N ARG A 170 8.68 8.67 39.55
CA ARG A 170 9.12 7.36 40.07
C ARG A 170 8.70 6.20 39.18
N THR A 171 7.56 6.31 38.51
CA THR A 171 7.01 5.25 37.65
C THR A 171 7.71 5.26 36.30
N VAL A 172 7.93 6.43 35.70
CA VAL A 172 8.72 6.58 34.46
C VAL A 172 10.11 6.00 34.63
N ARG A 173 10.82 6.31 35.74
CA ARG A 173 12.15 5.74 36.03
C ARG A 173 12.16 4.20 36.12
N LYS A 174 11.03 3.56 36.46
CA LYS A 174 10.90 2.09 36.52
C LYS A 174 10.54 1.47 35.18
N VAL A 175 9.71 2.15 34.40
CA VAL A 175 9.16 1.64 33.13
C VAL A 175 10.12 1.85 31.98
N LEU A 176 10.64 3.08 31.84
CA LEU A 176 11.39 3.51 30.66
C LEU A 176 12.62 2.64 30.32
N PRO A 177 13.44 2.16 31.28
CA PRO A 177 14.58 1.28 30.97
C PRO A 177 14.20 -0.06 30.31
N ARG A 178 12.93 -0.47 30.41
CA ARG A 178 12.40 -1.67 29.75
C ARG A 178 11.98 -1.41 28.30
N LEU A 179 11.70 -0.15 27.97
CA LEU A 179 11.29 0.29 26.63
C LEU A 179 12.50 0.59 25.75
N GLY A 180 13.57 1.14 26.32
CA GLY A 180 14.81 1.43 25.61
C GLY A 180 15.76 2.33 26.39
N ARG A 181 16.83 2.78 25.72
CA ARG A 181 17.74 3.79 26.26
C ARG A 181 17.27 5.18 25.83
N SER A 182 17.11 6.06 26.80
CA SER A 182 16.79 7.48 26.62
C SER A 182 17.98 8.34 27.05
N ALA A 183 18.23 9.44 26.34
CA ALA A 183 19.20 10.45 26.74
C ALA A 183 18.74 11.32 27.92
N GLY A 184 17.43 11.43 28.14
CA GLY A 184 16.86 12.25 29.19
C GLY A 184 15.33 12.25 29.19
N THR A 185 14.77 12.51 30.36
CA THR A 185 13.33 12.59 30.60
C THR A 185 13.04 13.85 31.41
N ARG A 186 11.96 14.56 31.07
CA ARG A 186 11.40 15.69 31.79
C ARG A 186 10.00 15.33 32.28
N VAL A 187 9.67 15.74 33.51
CA VAL A 187 8.34 15.55 34.10
C VAL A 187 7.88 16.87 34.68
N ASP A 188 6.84 17.45 34.10
CA ASP A 188 6.37 18.80 34.39
C ASP A 188 4.92 18.84 34.85
N GLY A 189 4.57 19.91 35.58
CA GLY A 189 3.23 20.14 36.11
C GLY A 189 3.06 19.70 37.57
N PRO A 190 1.82 19.46 38.03
CA PRO A 190 0.59 19.39 37.23
C PRO A 190 0.14 20.75 36.65
N ARG A 191 -0.42 20.74 35.44
CA ARG A 191 -1.11 21.87 34.80
C ARG A 191 -2.47 21.37 34.31
N ASN A 192 -3.55 22.06 34.67
CA ASN A 192 -4.93 21.66 34.35
C ASN A 192 -5.27 20.19 34.72
N GLY A 193 -4.69 19.67 35.81
CA GLY A 193 -4.89 18.29 36.26
C GLY A 193 -4.06 17.23 35.53
N TRP A 194 -3.04 17.66 34.77
CA TRP A 194 -2.16 16.78 34.00
C TRP A 194 -0.69 16.98 34.37
N VAL A 195 0.02 15.88 34.59
CA VAL A 195 1.49 15.85 34.62
C VAL A 195 1.99 15.42 33.25
N ALA A 196 2.82 16.24 32.62
CA ALA A 196 3.43 15.96 31.33
C ALA A 196 4.75 15.20 31.49
N VAL A 197 5.04 14.30 30.57
CA VAL A 197 6.29 13.54 30.48
C VAL A 197 6.83 13.67 29.06
N HIS A 198 8.03 14.24 28.94
CA HIS A 198 8.77 14.36 27.69
C HIS A 198 10.03 13.52 27.78
N ASP A 199 10.35 12.78 26.73
CA ASP A 199 11.45 11.83 26.78
C ASP A 199 12.08 11.64 25.39
N GLU A 200 13.41 11.67 25.34
CA GLU A 200 14.16 11.58 24.07
C GLU A 200 13.88 10.28 23.30
N LEU A 201 13.73 9.14 23.99
CA LEU A 201 13.39 7.89 23.31
C LEU A 201 11.98 7.95 22.72
N CYS A 202 11.05 8.62 23.40
CA CYS A 202 9.68 8.76 22.93
C CYS A 202 9.56 9.69 21.71
N ASP A 203 10.41 10.73 21.63
CA ASP A 203 10.52 11.56 20.42
C ASP A 203 11.08 10.77 19.24
N ARG A 204 12.15 9.99 19.48
CA ARG A 204 12.77 9.18 18.42
C ARG A 204 11.89 8.01 17.98
N GLU A 205 11.12 7.42 18.90
CA GLU A 205 10.31 6.23 18.65
C GLU A 205 8.85 6.41 19.11
N PRO A 206 7.93 6.86 18.24
CA PRO A 206 6.52 7.08 18.58
C PRO A 206 5.78 5.83 19.11
N LYS A 207 6.27 4.63 18.75
CA LYS A 207 5.77 3.36 19.30
C LYS A 207 6.07 3.25 20.80
N GLN A 208 7.23 3.72 21.26
CA GLN A 208 7.60 3.71 22.67
C GLN A 208 6.84 4.77 23.46
N LEU A 209 6.55 5.94 22.87
CA LEU A 209 5.65 6.94 23.46
C LEU A 209 4.31 6.33 23.86
N ARG A 210 3.68 5.59 22.94
CA ARG A 210 2.40 4.90 23.18
C ARG A 210 2.51 3.79 24.24
N ARG A 211 3.60 3.02 24.22
CA ARG A 211 3.86 2.00 25.24
C ARG A 211 4.06 2.60 26.62
N LEU A 212 4.81 3.70 26.72
CA LEU A 212 5.00 4.43 27.97
C LEU A 212 3.65 4.92 28.52
N ALA A 213 2.81 5.53 27.68
CA ALA A 213 1.48 5.98 28.10
C ALA A 213 0.59 4.84 28.62
N SER A 214 0.55 3.70 27.93
CA SER A 214 -0.19 2.51 28.37
C SER A 214 0.33 1.98 29.71
N GLU A 215 1.65 1.82 29.87
CA GLU A 215 2.26 1.35 31.11
C GLU A 215 2.04 2.31 32.29
N LEU A 216 2.13 3.63 32.06
CA LEU A 216 1.84 4.64 33.07
C LEU A 216 0.36 4.60 33.48
N SER A 217 -0.55 4.46 32.51
CA SER A 217 -1.98 4.32 32.79
C SER A 217 -2.28 3.10 33.66
N PHE A 218 -1.64 1.96 33.35
CA PHE A 218 -1.79 0.74 34.13
C PHE A 218 -1.20 0.88 35.55
N ALA A 219 0.04 1.34 35.66
CA ALA A 219 0.78 1.38 36.93
C ALA A 219 0.22 2.41 37.91
N LEU A 220 -0.32 3.52 37.42
CA LEU A 220 -0.88 4.61 38.24
C LEU A 220 -2.40 4.55 38.37
N ALA A 221 -3.06 3.62 37.65
CA ALA A 221 -4.51 3.56 37.53
C ALA A 221 -5.13 4.92 37.13
N ALA A 222 -4.45 5.65 36.24
CA ALA A 222 -4.81 6.98 35.77
C ALA A 222 -5.09 6.98 34.27
N VAL A 223 -5.88 7.95 33.80
CA VAL A 223 -6.03 8.23 32.38
C VAL A 223 -4.71 8.80 31.86
N THR A 224 -4.25 8.33 30.70
CA THR A 224 -3.09 8.93 30.02
C THR A 224 -3.40 9.26 28.57
N VAL A 225 -2.79 10.33 28.07
CA VAL A 225 -2.80 10.70 26.65
C VAL A 225 -1.37 10.67 26.15
N ALA A 226 -1.06 9.83 25.18
CA ALA A 226 0.11 10.03 24.33
C ALA A 226 -0.31 10.90 23.15
N ILE A 227 0.37 12.01 22.89
CA ILE A 227 0.10 12.89 21.74
C ILE A 227 1.41 13.38 21.15
N GLY A 228 1.47 13.54 19.83
CA GLY A 228 2.68 14.02 19.17
C GLY A 228 2.55 14.21 17.67
N VAL A 229 3.62 14.73 17.09
CA VAL A 229 3.81 14.88 15.64
C VAL A 229 4.73 13.77 15.16
N GLU A 230 4.34 13.07 14.09
CA GLU A 230 5.19 12.09 13.40
C GLU A 230 5.61 12.67 12.03
N GLU A 231 6.92 12.65 11.75
CA GLU A 231 7.53 13.09 10.48
C GLU A 231 7.25 14.54 10.06
N GLY A 232 6.82 15.39 11.00
CA GLY A 232 6.39 16.77 10.74
C GLY A 232 5.08 16.89 9.95
N ALA A 233 4.44 15.78 9.64
CA ALA A 233 3.35 15.71 8.66
C ALA A 233 2.00 15.35 9.29
N VAL A 234 2.00 14.47 10.29
CA VAL A 234 0.78 13.94 10.89
C VAL A 234 0.78 14.08 12.39
N VAL A 235 -0.41 14.26 12.95
CA VAL A 235 -0.63 14.28 14.40
C VAL A 235 -1.28 12.97 14.79
N ARG A 236 -0.75 12.33 15.83
CA ARG A 236 -1.33 11.14 16.43
C ARG A 236 -1.58 11.38 17.91
N TYR A 237 -2.71 10.89 18.40
CA TYR A 237 -2.87 10.66 19.84
C TYR A 237 -3.42 9.27 20.13
N ALA A 238 -3.15 8.78 21.33
CA ALA A 238 -3.76 7.59 21.89
C ALA A 238 -4.11 7.83 23.36
N LEU A 239 -5.37 7.54 23.70
CA LEU A 239 -5.92 7.71 25.03
C LEU A 239 -6.02 6.35 25.71
N TYR A 240 -5.56 6.25 26.95
CA TYR A 240 -5.57 5.00 27.72
C TYR A 240 -6.31 5.16 29.05
N ASP A 241 -7.02 4.11 29.46
CA ASP A 241 -7.57 3.94 30.80
C ASP A 241 -7.19 2.55 31.33
N ARG A 242 -6.57 2.50 32.52
CA ARG A 242 -5.98 1.29 33.13
C ARG A 242 -5.12 0.46 32.16
N GLY A 243 -4.38 1.15 31.29
CA GLY A 243 -3.47 0.56 30.29
C GLY A 243 -4.13 0.11 28.99
N GLY A 244 -5.46 0.03 28.91
CA GLY A 244 -6.18 -0.27 27.67
C GLY A 244 -6.38 0.98 26.81
N ALA A 245 -6.13 0.88 25.50
CA ALA A 245 -6.47 1.95 24.56
C ALA A 245 -7.99 2.12 24.47
N VAL A 246 -8.47 3.34 24.67
CA VAL A 246 -9.90 3.68 24.65
C VAL A 246 -10.30 4.58 23.48
N ASP A 247 -9.34 5.31 22.92
CA ASP A 247 -9.49 6.09 21.69
C ASP A 247 -8.11 6.23 21.02
N GLU A 248 -8.07 6.12 19.70
CA GLU A 248 -6.86 6.34 18.90
C GLU A 248 -7.20 7.25 17.73
N TYR A 249 -6.28 8.16 17.41
CA TYR A 249 -6.46 9.12 16.33
C TYR A 249 -5.17 9.25 15.53
N LEU A 250 -5.30 9.26 14.21
CA LEU A 250 -4.24 9.67 13.28
C LEU A 250 -4.83 10.62 12.25
N SER A 251 -4.25 11.82 12.14
CA SER A 251 -4.77 12.88 11.29
C SER A 251 -4.87 12.50 9.80
N VAL A 252 -3.99 11.62 9.33
CA VAL A 252 -4.07 10.99 8.00
C VAL A 252 -3.94 9.48 8.18
N PRO A 253 -5.06 8.73 8.30
CA PRO A 253 -5.06 7.32 8.67
C PRO A 253 -4.14 6.43 7.81
N GLU A 254 -4.08 6.68 6.50
CA GLU A 254 -3.31 5.87 5.55
C GLU A 254 -1.90 6.42 5.28
N TYR A 255 -1.41 7.37 6.09
CA TYR A 255 -0.09 7.99 5.89
C TYR A 255 1.05 6.97 5.83
N PHE A 256 1.04 5.98 6.72
CA PHE A 256 2.07 4.93 6.78
C PHE A 256 1.76 3.70 5.90
N GLY A 257 0.72 3.78 5.07
CA GLY A 257 0.30 2.69 4.20
C GLY A 257 -1.21 2.49 4.19
N LYS A 258 -1.67 1.73 3.19
CA LYS A 258 -3.09 1.40 3.03
C LYS A 258 -3.62 0.61 4.22
N LEU A 259 -4.84 0.93 4.62
CA LEU A 259 -5.54 0.27 5.71
C LEU A 259 -6.86 -0.33 5.24
N ALA A 260 -7.38 -1.32 5.98
CA ALA A 260 -8.74 -1.77 5.74
C ALA A 260 -9.73 -0.65 6.10
N PRO A 261 -10.90 -0.53 5.44
CA PRO A 261 -11.85 0.55 5.71
C PRO A 261 -12.27 0.67 7.19
N GLY A 262 -12.35 -0.45 7.92
CA GLY A 262 -12.67 -0.44 9.36
C GLY A 262 -11.56 0.17 10.21
N ASP A 263 -10.30 -0.05 9.85
CA ASP A 263 -9.14 0.50 10.58
C ASP A 263 -8.99 2.01 10.32
N VAL A 264 -9.33 2.48 9.11
CA VAL A 264 -9.39 3.91 8.80
C VAL A 264 -10.41 4.62 9.71
N VAL A 265 -11.59 4.02 9.87
CA VAL A 265 -12.65 4.57 10.75
C VAL A 265 -12.22 4.55 12.22
N ALA A 266 -11.50 3.51 12.66
CA ALA A 266 -11.02 3.38 14.03
C ALA A 266 -9.94 4.42 14.41
N LEU A 267 -9.30 5.06 13.43
CA LEU A 267 -8.32 6.14 13.63
C LEU A 267 -8.97 7.55 13.58
N GLY A 268 -10.29 7.63 13.56
CA GLY A 268 -11.04 8.87 13.77
C GLY A 268 -11.29 9.10 15.25
N ALA A 269 -11.00 10.32 15.72
CA ALA A 269 -11.25 10.72 17.10
C ALA A 269 -12.71 10.47 17.52
N ASN A 270 -12.94 9.85 18.68
CA ASN A 270 -14.26 9.73 19.26
C ASN A 270 -14.55 10.87 20.27
N PRO A 271 -15.30 11.93 19.89
CA PRO A 271 -15.45 13.10 20.75
C PRO A 271 -16.14 12.81 22.07
N THR A 272 -16.98 11.77 22.12
CA THR A 272 -17.68 11.38 23.35
C THR A 272 -16.73 10.74 24.35
N VAL A 273 -15.82 9.90 23.89
CA VAL A 273 -14.81 9.24 24.74
C VAL A 273 -13.81 10.27 25.24
N VAL A 274 -13.30 11.12 24.33
CA VAL A 274 -12.37 12.19 24.69
C VAL A 274 -12.99 13.12 25.74
N ALA A 275 -14.19 13.65 25.49
CA ALA A 275 -14.87 14.54 26.43
C ALA A 275 -15.08 13.93 27.82
N ARG A 276 -15.44 12.64 27.88
CA ARG A 276 -15.65 11.93 29.15
C ARG A 276 -14.38 11.85 29.99
N LEU A 277 -13.22 11.67 29.36
CA LEU A 277 -11.95 11.36 30.05
C LEU A 277 -11.07 12.59 30.25
N THR A 278 -11.15 13.59 29.37
CA THR A 278 -10.34 14.81 29.46
C THR A 278 -11.12 16.03 29.90
N GLY A 279 -12.47 15.99 29.86
CA GLY A 279 -13.31 17.16 30.09
C GLY A 279 -13.45 18.08 28.87
N ALA A 280 -12.91 17.69 27.71
CA ALA A 280 -12.99 18.46 26.48
C ALA A 280 -14.44 18.71 26.01
N ASP A 281 -14.67 19.82 25.31
CA ASP A 281 -15.92 20.03 24.57
C ASP A 281 -15.99 19.09 23.35
N PRO A 282 -16.97 18.16 23.26
CA PRO A 282 -17.12 17.27 22.11
C PRO A 282 -17.27 17.99 20.77
N ALA A 283 -17.82 19.22 20.75
CA ALA A 283 -17.92 20.01 19.53
C ALA A 283 -16.55 20.46 19.06
N ARG A 284 -15.72 20.98 19.97
CA ARG A 284 -14.35 21.40 19.68
C ARG A 284 -13.48 20.24 19.23
N VAL A 285 -13.56 19.07 19.90
CA VAL A 285 -12.81 17.86 19.48
C VAL A 285 -13.14 17.45 18.05
N ARG A 286 -14.43 17.46 17.68
CA ARG A 286 -14.87 17.14 16.31
C ARG A 286 -14.36 18.14 15.26
N GLU A 287 -14.21 19.40 15.65
CA GLU A 287 -13.70 20.46 14.78
C GLU A 287 -12.20 20.30 14.52
N VAL A 288 -11.40 20.07 15.57
CA VAL A 288 -9.92 20.07 15.47
C VAL A 288 -9.34 18.71 15.13
N ALA A 289 -9.86 17.61 15.69
CA ALA A 289 -9.32 16.25 15.49
C ALA A 289 -9.98 15.55 14.30
N ARG A 290 -9.97 16.21 13.13
CA ARG A 290 -10.51 15.68 11.87
C ARG A 290 -9.45 14.92 11.09
N THR A 291 -9.84 13.82 10.45
CA THR A 291 -8.98 13.07 9.54
C THR A 291 -9.04 13.63 8.12
N ALA A 292 -7.95 13.49 7.36
CA ALA A 292 -7.90 13.83 5.93
C ALA A 292 -7.19 12.76 5.10
N ALA A 293 -7.29 12.88 3.77
CA ALA A 293 -6.61 11.98 2.83
C ALA A 293 -5.13 12.33 2.64
N SER A 294 -4.76 13.60 2.85
CA SER A 294 -3.38 14.10 2.74
C SER A 294 -3.07 15.10 3.86
N PRO A 295 -1.81 15.18 4.33
CA PRO A 295 -1.37 16.23 5.25
C PRO A 295 -1.66 17.66 4.73
N ALA A 296 -1.65 17.86 3.41
CA ALA A 296 -1.91 19.15 2.79
C ALA A 296 -3.36 19.67 2.97
N ASP A 297 -4.29 18.79 3.34
CA ASP A 297 -5.70 19.13 3.59
C ASP A 297 -5.95 19.58 5.05
N LEU A 298 -4.90 19.61 5.86
CA LEU A 298 -4.91 19.95 7.27
C LEU A 298 -4.01 21.16 7.55
N PRO A 299 -4.22 21.85 8.69
CA PRO A 299 -3.22 22.78 9.20
C PRO A 299 -1.85 22.09 9.38
N PRO A 300 -0.75 22.86 9.40
CA PRO A 300 0.57 22.33 9.74
C PRO A 300 0.52 21.47 11.01
N ALA A 301 1.24 20.35 11.04
CA ALA A 301 1.14 19.38 12.13
C ALA A 301 1.43 19.99 13.52
N THR A 302 2.37 20.94 13.60
CA THR A 302 2.69 21.69 14.82
C THR A 302 1.54 22.59 15.29
N GLU A 303 0.77 23.17 14.37
CA GLU A 303 -0.43 23.92 14.72
C GLU A 303 -1.57 22.98 15.14
N LEU A 304 -1.75 21.87 14.40
CA LEU A 304 -2.81 20.90 14.64
C LEU A 304 -2.65 20.22 16.02
N VAL A 305 -1.43 19.81 16.40
CA VAL A 305 -1.18 19.19 17.70
C VAL A 305 -1.50 20.15 18.85
N ARG A 306 -1.15 21.44 18.69
CA ARG A 306 -1.48 22.49 19.66
C ARG A 306 -2.98 22.67 19.81
N GLN A 307 -3.73 22.71 18.70
CA GLN A 307 -5.19 22.85 18.73
C GLN A 307 -5.89 21.64 19.39
N ILE A 308 -5.40 20.42 19.14
CA ILE A 308 -5.93 19.20 19.76
C ILE A 308 -5.61 19.15 21.25
N ALA A 309 -4.36 19.45 21.63
CA ALA A 309 -3.92 19.51 23.01
C ALA A 309 -4.71 20.54 23.83
N GLU A 310 -4.91 21.75 23.28
CA GLU A 310 -5.71 22.81 23.88
C GLU A 310 -7.16 22.36 24.11
N ALA A 311 -7.77 21.66 23.15
CA ALA A 311 -9.11 21.11 23.29
C ALA A 311 -9.21 20.07 24.42
N MET A 312 -8.14 19.33 24.70
CA MET A 312 -8.05 18.33 25.77
C MET A 312 -7.51 18.90 27.10
N GLY A 313 -7.16 20.19 27.16
CA GLY A 313 -6.58 20.83 28.35
C GLY A 313 -5.11 20.46 28.62
N LEU A 314 -4.42 19.88 27.64
CA LEU A 314 -3.03 19.45 27.75
C LEU A 314 -2.10 20.64 27.48
N SER A 315 -1.22 20.96 28.44
CA SER A 315 -0.15 21.96 28.26
C SER A 315 1.13 21.28 27.79
N ASP A 316 1.97 21.98 27.04
CA ASP A 316 3.31 21.50 26.63
C ASP A 316 3.29 20.26 25.72
N ALA A 317 2.33 20.17 24.80
CA ALA A 317 2.20 19.03 23.87
C ALA A 317 2.74 19.31 22.46
N ASP A 318 3.26 20.51 22.21
CA ASP A 318 3.64 21.06 20.91
C ASP A 318 5.15 21.10 20.68
N HIS A 319 5.94 20.46 21.55
CA HIS A 319 7.39 20.36 21.46
C HIS A 319 7.90 19.00 21.97
N GLY A 320 9.14 18.65 21.60
CA GLY A 320 9.85 17.47 22.09
C GLY A 320 10.71 17.76 23.32
N TRP A 321 11.49 16.77 23.74
CA TRP A 321 12.37 16.83 24.91
C TRP A 321 13.45 17.93 24.85
N GLU A 322 14.01 18.19 23.66
CA GLU A 322 15.13 19.14 23.45
C GLU A 322 14.71 20.60 23.31
N GLU A 323 13.45 20.89 23.00
CA GLU A 323 12.98 22.25 22.70
C GLU A 323 12.32 22.89 23.93
N GLU A 324 12.94 23.95 24.45
CA GLU A 324 12.33 24.94 25.36
C GLU A 324 12.70 26.35 24.88
#